data_AF-A0A850KQV4-F1
#
_entry.id   AF-A0A850KQV4-F1
#
_cell.length_a   1.000
_cell.length_b   1.000
_cell.length_c   1.000
_cell.angle_alpha   90.00
_cell.angle_beta   90.00
_cell.angle_gamma   90.00
#
_symmetry.space_group_name_H-M   'P 1'
#
loop_
_entity.id
_entity.type
_entity.pdbx_description
1 polymer ?
#
loop_
_entity_poly.entity_id
_entity_poly.type
_entity_poly.pdbx_seq_one_letter_code
_entity_poly.pdbx_strand_id
1 'polypeptide(L)'
;MGKYGQTGNQEIEHASDLMVRYLKRLGLTEQELARRCNVSQGWVNKIKNGRITKVTPRVFSLLRFLAEAERQEKEHAAFCLADIHRACEEVWDGSPSHAREIIEVLKAFSTVISINR
;
A
#
# COMPACT_ATOMS: atom_id res chain seq x y z
N MET A 1 10.92 32.33 9.98
CA MET A 1 10.27 31.16 10.59
C MET A 1 9.00 30.85 9.79
N GLY A 2 8.77 29.60 9.33
CA GLY A 2 7.42 29.26 8.81
C GLY A 2 7.27 28.31 7.62
N LYS A 3 8.31 27.63 7.09
CA LYS A 3 8.13 26.68 5.96
C LYS A 3 8.11 25.18 6.33
N TYR A 4 8.43 24.82 7.57
CA TYR A 4 8.49 23.41 8.00
C TYR A 4 7.16 22.83 8.51
N GLY A 5 6.11 23.64 8.67
CA GLY A 5 4.84 23.20 9.26
C GLY A 5 3.87 22.54 8.27
N GLN A 6 3.88 22.93 6.99
CA GLN A 6 2.93 22.41 5.99
C GLN A 6 3.39 21.08 5.38
N THR A 7 4.69 20.92 5.10
CA THR A 7 5.25 19.67 4.55
C THR A 7 5.15 18.52 5.54
N GLY A 8 5.34 18.80 6.85
CA GLY A 8 5.25 17.78 7.88
C GLY A 8 3.84 17.19 8.05
N ASN A 9 2.79 17.98 7.82
CA ASN A 9 1.42 17.49 7.97
C ASN A 9 1.03 16.51 6.85
N GLN A 10 1.40 16.81 5.59
CA GLN A 10 1.12 15.92 4.45
C GLN A 10 1.88 14.59 4.56
N GLU A 11 3.13 14.61 5.04
CA GLU A 11 3.91 13.39 5.26
C GLU A 11 3.32 12.52 6.38
N ILE A 12 2.77 13.14 7.43
CA ILE A 12 2.13 12.45 8.55
C ILE A 12 0.78 11.85 8.13
N GLU A 13 -0.03 12.58 7.38
CA GLU A 13 -1.29 12.07 6.81
C GLU A 13 -1.02 10.88 5.88
N HIS A 14 -0.04 11.02 4.99
CA HIS A 14 0.37 9.94 4.09
C HIS A 14 0.85 8.70 4.86
N ALA A 15 1.64 8.89 5.91
CA ALA A 15 2.11 7.80 6.77
C ALA A 15 0.97 7.10 7.51
N SER A 16 -0.02 7.86 7.97
CA SER A 16 -1.24 7.34 8.61
C SER A 16 -1.99 6.42 7.63
N ASP A 17 -2.24 6.89 6.42
CA ASP A 17 -2.93 6.12 5.38
C ASP A 17 -2.16 4.86 4.96
N LEU A 18 -0.84 4.95 4.85
CA LEU A 18 0.01 3.78 4.58
C LEU A 18 -0.09 2.76 5.69
N MET A 19 -0.05 3.19 6.95
CA MET A 19 -0.15 2.29 8.10
C MET A 19 -1.51 1.59 8.17
N VAL A 20 -2.61 2.32 7.95
CA VAL A 20 -3.96 1.74 7.94
C VAL A 20 -4.09 0.69 6.84
N ARG A 21 -3.63 1.01 5.62
CA ARG A 21 -3.65 0.07 4.49
C ARG A 21 -2.79 -1.17 4.77
N TYR A 22 -1.59 -0.98 5.30
CA TYR A 22 -0.68 -2.07 5.63
C TYR A 22 -1.26 -3.03 6.68
N LEU A 23 -1.85 -2.50 7.75
CA LEU A 23 -2.50 -3.30 8.80
C LEU A 23 -3.69 -4.10 8.24
N LYS A 24 -4.56 -3.45 7.46
CA LYS A 24 -5.72 -4.10 6.84
C LYS A 24 -5.29 -5.22 5.88
N ARG A 25 -4.33 -4.94 5.01
CA ARG A 25 -3.84 -5.90 4.01
C ARG A 25 -3.26 -7.17 4.62
N LEU A 26 -2.47 -7.03 5.67
CA LEU A 26 -1.80 -8.17 6.30
C LEU A 26 -2.60 -8.80 7.45
N GLY A 27 -3.80 -8.30 7.74
CA GLY A 27 -4.59 -8.73 8.90
C GLY A 27 -3.85 -8.55 10.23
N LEU A 28 -2.96 -7.56 10.32
CA LEU A 28 -2.12 -7.34 11.50
C LEU A 28 -2.83 -6.43 12.50
N THR A 29 -2.61 -6.72 13.78
CA THR A 29 -2.97 -5.80 14.86
C THR A 29 -1.89 -4.72 15.02
N GLU A 30 -2.24 -3.58 15.61
CA GLU A 30 -1.27 -2.53 15.95
C GLU A 30 -0.13 -3.07 16.84
N GLN A 31 -0.47 -3.99 17.74
CA GLN A 31 0.49 -4.60 18.67
C GLN A 31 1.49 -5.49 17.94
N GLU A 32 1.04 -6.23 16.93
CA GLU A 32 1.92 -7.06 16.11
C GLU A 32 2.83 -6.20 15.22
N LEU A 33 2.32 -5.10 14.64
CA LEU A 33 3.16 -4.14 13.93
C LEU A 33 4.21 -3.50 14.85
N ALA A 34 3.80 -3.12 16.07
CA ALA A 34 4.69 -2.55 17.06
C ALA A 34 5.84 -3.51 17.42
N ARG A 35 5.51 -4.80 17.61
CA ARG A 35 6.48 -5.87 17.87
C ARG A 35 7.46 -6.04 16.72
N ARG A 36 6.98 -6.10 15.47
CA ARG A 36 7.82 -6.25 14.27
C ARG A 36 8.78 -5.09 14.07
N CYS A 37 8.35 -3.88 14.41
CA CYS A 37 9.16 -2.67 14.26
C CYS A 37 9.97 -2.30 15.52
N ASN A 38 9.89 -3.12 16.58
CA ASN A 38 10.53 -2.85 17.88
C ASN A 38 10.20 -1.45 18.44
N VAL A 39 8.93 -1.06 18.37
CA VAL A 39 8.38 0.20 18.92
C VAL A 39 7.26 -0.11 19.91
N SER A 40 6.90 0.85 20.76
CA SER A 40 5.71 0.68 21.60
C SER A 40 4.44 0.81 20.76
N GLN A 41 3.38 0.10 21.15
CA GLN A 41 2.07 0.25 20.51
C GLN A 41 1.57 1.71 20.52
N GLY A 42 1.89 2.47 21.57
CA GLY A 42 1.55 3.89 21.65
C GLY A 42 2.15 4.73 20.52
N TRP A 43 3.30 4.35 19.95
CA TRP A 43 3.85 5.00 18.76
C TRP A 43 3.04 4.66 17.51
N VAL A 44 2.72 3.38 17.29
CA VAL A 44 1.87 2.93 16.17
C VAL A 44 0.53 3.66 16.21
N ASN A 45 -0.11 3.74 17.37
CA ASN A 45 -1.38 4.45 17.55
C ASN A 45 -1.26 5.96 17.22
N LYS A 46 -0.16 6.62 17.63
CA LYS A 46 0.08 8.03 17.30
C LYS A 46 0.25 8.25 15.79
N ILE A 47 1.00 7.38 15.10
CA ILE A 47 1.18 7.48 13.65
C ILE A 47 -0.16 7.27 12.93
N LYS A 48 -0.85 6.19 13.28
CA LYS A 48 -2.15 5.81 12.70
C LYS A 48 -3.23 6.88 12.85
N ASN A 49 -3.12 7.73 13.86
CA ASN A 49 -4.07 8.80 14.13
C ASN A 49 -3.53 10.19 13.72
N GLY A 50 -2.39 10.27 13.03
CA GLY A 50 -1.77 11.53 12.60
C GLY A 50 -1.29 12.42 13.76
N ARG A 51 -1.11 11.88 14.98
CA ARG A 51 -0.78 12.63 16.20
C ARG A 51 0.73 12.69 16.47
N ILE A 52 1.56 12.64 15.44
CA ILE A 52 3.01 12.75 15.60
C ILE A 52 3.39 14.22 15.68
N THR A 53 3.93 14.65 16.82
CA THR A 53 4.42 16.02 17.00
C THR A 53 5.92 16.16 16.69
N LYS A 54 6.66 15.06 16.67
CA LYS A 54 8.10 15.04 16.38
C LYS A 54 8.52 13.72 15.75
N VAL A 55 9.24 13.80 14.63
CA VAL A 55 9.89 12.64 14.01
C VAL A 55 11.14 12.31 14.82
N THR A 56 11.09 11.20 15.55
CA THR A 56 12.26 10.62 16.23
C THR A 56 12.91 9.55 15.33
N PRO A 57 14.16 9.13 15.58
CA PRO A 57 14.78 8.05 14.81
C PRO A 57 13.96 6.75 14.75
N ARG A 58 13.20 6.45 15.82
CA ARG A 58 12.29 5.30 15.86
C ARG A 58 11.07 5.48 14.95
N VAL A 59 10.46 6.66 14.98
CA VAL A 59 9.37 7.02 14.07
C VAL A 59 9.87 6.95 12.62
N PHE A 60 11.03 7.52 12.34
CA PHE A 60 11.65 7.46 11.02
C PHE A 60 11.89 6.02 10.55
N SER A 61 12.38 5.13 11.43
CA SER A 61 12.56 3.70 11.11
C SER A 61 11.24 3.02 10.74
N LEU A 62 10.16 3.30 11.49
CA LEU A 62 8.82 2.78 11.22
C LEU A 62 8.26 3.31 9.89
N LEU A 63 8.44 4.60 9.60
CA LEU A 63 8.04 5.20 8.32
C LEU A 63 8.80 4.59 7.15
N ARG A 64 10.12 4.42 7.30
CA ARG A 64 10.96 3.78 6.28
C ARG A 64 10.54 2.33 6.02
N PHE A 65 10.19 1.59 7.07
CA PHE A 65 9.68 0.23 6.92
C PHE A 65 8.37 0.20 6.12
N LEU A 66 7.42 1.10 6.42
CA LEU A 66 6.16 1.19 5.69
C LEU A 66 6.37 1.62 4.22
N ALA A 67 7.25 2.58 3.96
CA ALA A 67 7.57 3.03 2.62
C ALA A 67 8.23 1.92 1.78
N GLU A 68 9.14 1.15 2.38
CA GLU A 68 9.77 0.01 1.71
C GLU A 68 8.77 -1.10 1.41
N ALA A 69 7.86 -1.40 2.35
CA ALA A 69 6.79 -2.37 2.12
C ALA A 69 5.85 -1.94 0.98
N GLU A 70 5.52 -0.65 0.88
CA GLU A 70 4.73 -0.10 -0.22
C GLU A 70 5.49 -0.18 -1.56
N ARG A 71 6.79 0.12 -1.56
CA ARG A 71 7.64 0.04 -2.76
C ARG A 71 7.68 -1.37 -3.33
N GLN A 72 7.95 -2.37 -2.48
CA GLN A 72 7.97 -3.78 -2.88
C GLN A 72 6.63 -4.24 -3.44
N GLU A 73 5.52 -3.75 -2.87
CA GLU A 73 4.18 -4.05 -3.35
C GLU A 73 3.92 -3.44 -4.74
N LYS A 74 4.29 -2.17 -4.96
CA LYS A 74 4.18 -1.53 -6.28
C LYS A 74 5.04 -2.23 -7.33
N GLU A 75 6.24 -2.65 -6.98
CA GLU A 75 7.13 -3.41 -7.87
C GLU A 75 6.53 -4.77 -8.25
N HIS A 76 6.00 -5.50 -7.27
CA HIS A 76 5.35 -6.79 -7.53
C HIS A 76 4.08 -6.64 -8.37
N ALA A 77 3.27 -5.61 -8.10
CA ALA A 77 2.08 -5.32 -8.90
C ALA A 77 2.44 -4.92 -10.34
N ALA A 78 3.50 -4.12 -10.54
CA ALA A 78 3.99 -3.76 -11.86
C ALA A 78 4.51 -4.98 -12.63
N PHE A 79 5.23 -5.88 -11.96
CA PHE A 79 5.69 -7.14 -12.54
C PHE A 79 4.50 -8.02 -12.98
N CYS A 80 3.50 -8.21 -12.12
CA CYS A 80 2.29 -8.97 -12.44
C CYS A 80 1.51 -8.36 -13.61
N LEU A 81 1.42 -7.02 -13.69
CA LEU A 81 0.77 -6.35 -14.82
C LEU A 81 1.50 -6.60 -16.15
N ALA A 82 2.83 -6.61 -16.14
CA ALA A 82 3.62 -6.91 -17.33
C ALA A 82 3.39 -8.35 -17.81
N ASP A 83 3.32 -9.31 -16.88
CA ASP A 83 3.01 -10.71 -17.22
C ASP A 83 1.58 -10.87 -17.78
N ILE A 84 0.59 -10.18 -17.19
CA ILE A 84 -0.79 -10.16 -17.69
C ILE A 84 -0.83 -9.55 -19.10
N HIS A 85 -0.11 -8.45 -19.33
CA HIS A 85 -0.05 -7.81 -20.63
C HIS A 85 0.54 -8.75 -21.67
N ARG A 86 1.67 -9.42 -21.36
CA ARG A 86 2.29 -10.39 -22.26
C ARG A 86 1.35 -11.56 -22.56
N ALA A 87 0.70 -12.11 -21.54
CA ALA A 87 -0.26 -13.19 -21.72
C ALA A 87 -1.45 -12.76 -22.60
N CYS A 88 -1.92 -11.52 -22.45
CA CYS A 88 -2.95 -10.96 -23.33
C CYS A 88 -2.43 -10.86 -24.77
N GLU A 89 -1.21 -10.37 -25.00
CA GLU A 89 -0.61 -10.29 -26.35
C GLU A 89 -0.43 -11.67 -27.00
N GLU A 90 -0.02 -12.68 -26.23
CA GLU A 90 0.18 -14.06 -26.71
C GLU A 90 -1.13 -14.75 -27.10
N VAL A 91 -2.20 -14.49 -26.36
CA VAL A 91 -3.50 -15.13 -26.55
C VAL A 91 -4.38 -14.35 -27.54
N TRP A 92 -4.14 -13.06 -27.71
CA TRP A 92 -4.96 -12.17 -28.55
C TRP A 92 -4.94 -12.56 -30.03
N ASP A 93 -6.11 -12.84 -30.59
CA ASP A 93 -6.27 -13.21 -32.02
C ASP A 93 -6.77 -12.06 -32.92
N GLY A 94 -6.97 -10.86 -32.34
CA GLY A 94 -7.49 -9.70 -33.07
C GLY A 94 -9.02 -9.60 -33.12
N SER A 95 -9.76 -10.61 -32.66
CA SER A 95 -11.22 -10.67 -32.85
C SER A 95 -12.01 -9.95 -31.74
N PRO A 96 -13.11 -9.24 -32.06
CA PRO A 96 -13.96 -8.62 -31.05
C PRO A 96 -14.57 -9.60 -30.03
N SER A 97 -14.73 -10.87 -30.39
CA SER A 97 -15.16 -11.96 -29.49
C SER A 97 -14.13 -12.20 -28.39
N HIS A 98 -12.87 -12.37 -28.77
CA HIS A 98 -11.80 -12.62 -27.82
C HIS A 98 -11.61 -11.41 -26.88
N ALA A 99 -11.89 -10.18 -27.35
CA ALA A 99 -11.74 -8.98 -26.51
C ALA A 99 -12.75 -9.00 -25.37
N ARG A 100 -13.98 -9.43 -25.67
CA ARG A 100 -15.02 -9.56 -24.65
C ARG A 100 -14.63 -10.59 -23.61
N GLU A 101 -14.07 -11.72 -24.01
CA GLU A 101 -13.64 -12.77 -23.08
C GLU A 101 -12.53 -12.28 -22.13
N ILE A 102 -11.50 -11.60 -22.65
CA ILE A 102 -10.46 -10.98 -21.83
C ILE A 102 -11.07 -9.95 -20.85
N ILE A 103 -12.00 -9.12 -21.32
CA ILE A 103 -12.70 -8.14 -20.48
C ILE A 103 -13.51 -8.82 -19.36
N GLU A 104 -14.21 -9.92 -19.63
CA GLU A 104 -14.98 -10.65 -18.62
C GLU A 104 -14.08 -11.27 -17.55
N VAL A 105 -12.92 -11.81 -17.96
CA VAL A 105 -11.89 -12.29 -17.02
C VAL A 105 -11.40 -11.15 -16.13
N LEU A 106 -11.03 -10.00 -16.72
CA LEU A 106 -10.58 -8.82 -15.96
C LEU A 106 -11.65 -8.30 -14.98
N LYS A 107 -12.94 -8.32 -15.35
CA LYS A 107 -14.06 -7.95 -14.47
C LYS A 107 -14.21 -8.93 -13.31
N ALA A 108 -14.06 -10.23 -13.54
CA ALA A 108 -14.11 -11.22 -12.47
C ALA A 108 -13.00 -10.98 -11.44
N PHE A 109 -11.78 -10.66 -11.89
CA PHE A 109 -10.68 -10.31 -11.00
C PHE A 109 -10.87 -8.97 -10.27
N SER A 110 -11.43 -7.95 -10.92
CA SER A 110 -11.67 -6.64 -10.29
C SER A 110 -12.71 -6.70 -9.16
N THR A 111 -13.64 -7.65 -9.23
CA THR A 111 -14.64 -7.92 -8.20
C THR A 111 -13.97 -8.48 -6.93
N VAL A 112 -13.02 -9.41 -7.09
CA VAL A 112 -12.23 -9.97 -5.97
C VAL A 112 -11.32 -8.92 -5.32
N ILE A 113 -10.77 -8.01 -6.11
CA ILE A 113 -9.93 -6.90 -5.61
C ILE A 113 -10.77 -5.86 -4.87
N SER A 114 -12.00 -5.58 -5.32
CA SER A 114 -12.90 -4.61 -4.68
C SER A 114 -13.44 -5.09 -3.34
N ILE A 115 -13.61 -6.41 -3.15
CA ILE A 115 -14.02 -7.02 -1.87
C ILE A 115 -12.90 -6.92 -0.82
N ASN A 116 -11.64 -6.87 -1.24
CA ASN A 116 -10.48 -6.80 -0.35
C ASN A 116 -9.94 -5.38 -0.09
N ARG A 117 -10.55 -4.33 -0.69
CA ARG A 117 -10.20 -2.92 -0.43
C ARG A 117 -10.89 -2.35 0.80
#